data_AF-A0A7J6S5W9-F1
#
_entry.id   AF-A0A7J6S5W9-F1
#
_cell.length_a   1.000
_cell.length_b   1.000
_cell.length_c   1.000
_cell.angle_alpha   90.00
_cell.angle_beta   90.00
_cell.angle_gamma   90.00
#
_symmetry.space_group_name_H-M   'P 1'
#
loop_
_entity.id
_entity.type
_entity.pdbx_description
1 polymer ?
#
loop_
_entity_poly.entity_id
_entity_poly.type
_entity_poly.pdbx_seq_one_letter_code
_entity_poly.pdbx_strand_id
1 'polypeptide(L)'
;FLEDKRKIGVLKEKIAEQEKALSRQSFQHAVLEQQTEAASAERNTVADKFQQMIYDVQQKSGLKNLLLERKLENIQDSIEVADTQVSEVMTSANGGSPGTAEGVSKKFETIMATKSDSITELQEERSKLQKAHAELVRAFEAKLAEYGVPREEMGFEPRLLA
;
A
#
# COMPACT_ATOMS: atom_id res chain seq x y z
N PHE A 1 -23.04 79.65 -24.01
CA PHE A 1 -21.81 79.43 -24.79
C PHE A 1 -20.57 79.17 -23.92
N LEU A 2 -20.06 80.12 -23.11
CA LEU A 2 -18.88 79.87 -22.26
C LEU A 2 -19.13 78.84 -21.15
N GLU A 3 -20.28 78.93 -20.47
CA GLU A 3 -20.67 77.94 -19.46
C GLU A 3 -20.87 76.55 -20.05
N ASP A 4 -21.50 76.44 -21.22
CA ASP A 4 -21.71 75.15 -21.89
C ASP A 4 -20.37 74.51 -22.30
N LYS A 5 -19.44 75.32 -22.79
CA LYS A 5 -18.07 74.87 -23.10
C LYS A 5 -17.35 74.34 -21.86
N ARG A 6 -17.53 74.99 -20.69
CA ARG A 6 -16.97 74.52 -19.42
C ARG A 6 -17.62 73.20 -18.97
N LYS A 7 -18.94 73.09 -19.06
CA LYS A 7 -19.69 71.86 -18.73
C LYS A 7 -19.27 70.68 -19.60
N ILE A 8 -19.10 70.91 -20.92
CA ILE A 8 -18.59 69.89 -21.84
C ILE A 8 -17.18 69.43 -21.46
N GLY A 9 -16.30 70.36 -21.05
CA GLY A 9 -14.95 70.02 -20.58
C GLY A 9 -14.98 69.07 -19.38
N VAL A 10 -15.78 69.40 -18.35
CA VAL A 10 -15.93 68.57 -17.14
C VAL A 10 -16.52 67.20 -17.48
N LEU A 11 -17.51 67.14 -18.37
CA LEU A 11 -18.10 65.85 -18.78
C LEU A 11 -17.11 64.98 -19.54
N LYS A 12 -16.27 65.55 -20.41
CA LYS A 12 -15.21 64.80 -21.11
C LYS A 12 -14.19 64.22 -20.15
N GLU A 13 -13.78 64.99 -19.15
CA GLU A 13 -12.84 64.52 -18.13
C GLU A 13 -13.44 63.37 -17.31
N LYS A 14 -14.72 63.49 -16.92
CA LYS A 14 -15.44 62.44 -16.21
C LYS A 14 -15.61 61.16 -17.04
N ILE A 15 -15.89 61.28 -18.34
CA ILE A 15 -15.96 60.14 -19.26
C ILE A 15 -14.60 59.45 -19.35
N ALA A 16 -13.51 60.21 -19.53
CA ALA A 16 -12.17 59.65 -19.61
C ALA A 16 -11.75 58.92 -18.32
N GLU A 17 -12.15 59.44 -17.16
CA GLU A 17 -11.93 58.77 -15.87
C GLU A 17 -12.74 57.47 -15.75
N GLN A 18 -14.01 57.49 -16.17
CA GLN A 18 -14.87 56.31 -16.18
C GLN A 18 -14.38 55.23 -17.16
N GLU A 19 -13.90 55.60 -18.35
CA GLU A 19 -13.31 54.66 -19.31
C GLU A 19 -12.07 53.96 -18.74
N LYS A 20 -11.20 54.71 -18.04
CA LYS A 20 -10.04 54.13 -17.34
C LYS A 20 -10.47 53.18 -16.22
N ALA A 21 -11.48 53.56 -15.44
CA ALA A 21 -12.02 52.70 -14.38
C ALA A 21 -12.62 51.41 -14.95
N LEU A 22 -13.39 51.51 -16.03
CA LEU A 22 -13.99 50.37 -16.73
C LEU A 22 -12.91 49.42 -17.27
N SER A 23 -11.88 49.96 -17.92
CA SER A 23 -10.76 49.16 -18.44
C SER A 23 -9.97 48.46 -17.33
N ARG A 24 -9.76 49.13 -16.19
CA ARG A 24 -9.12 48.52 -15.03
C ARG A 24 -9.97 47.39 -14.45
N GLN A 25 -11.28 47.61 -14.33
CA GLN A 25 -12.21 46.63 -13.77
C GLN A 25 -12.37 45.42 -14.69
N SER A 26 -12.44 45.61 -16.01
CA SER A 26 -12.52 44.49 -16.96
C SER A 26 -11.25 43.63 -16.92
N PHE A 27 -10.08 44.26 -16.81
CA PHE A 27 -8.83 43.53 -16.64
C PHE A 27 -8.81 42.73 -15.33
N GLN A 28 -9.21 43.33 -14.21
CA GLN A 28 -9.29 42.63 -12.93
C GLN A 28 -10.27 41.46 -12.97
N HIS A 29 -11.42 41.62 -13.63
CA HIS A 29 -12.38 40.55 -13.82
C HIS A 29 -11.77 39.38 -14.58
N ALA A 30 -11.10 39.64 -15.71
CA ALA A 30 -10.47 38.59 -16.50
C ALA A 30 -9.40 37.83 -15.71
N VAL A 31 -8.60 38.54 -14.89
CA VAL A 31 -7.60 37.91 -14.02
C VAL A 31 -8.26 37.02 -12.95
N LEU A 32 -9.32 37.52 -12.30
CA LEU A 32 -10.03 36.75 -11.26
C LEU A 32 -10.73 35.52 -11.84
N GLU A 33 -11.29 35.64 -13.04
CA GLU A 33 -11.92 34.53 -13.76
C GLU A 33 -10.91 33.41 -14.04
N GLN A 34 -9.73 33.77 -14.55
CA GLN A 34 -8.63 32.83 -14.78
C GLN A 34 -8.15 32.17 -13.47
N GLN A 35 -8.00 32.93 -12.39
CA GLN A 35 -7.61 32.39 -11.08
C GLN A 35 -8.65 31.42 -10.52
N THR A 36 -9.94 31.72 -10.70
CA THR A 36 -11.04 30.88 -10.24
C THR A 36 -11.09 29.57 -11.02
N GLU A 37 -10.87 29.62 -12.33
CA GLU A 37 -10.79 28.42 -13.18
C GLU A 37 -9.61 27.53 -12.77
N ALA A 38 -8.42 28.11 -12.57
CA ALA A 38 -7.25 27.38 -12.11
C ALA A 38 -7.47 26.72 -10.73
N ALA A 39 -8.02 27.47 -9.77
CA ALA A 39 -8.33 26.94 -8.44
C ALA A 39 -9.38 25.82 -8.48
N SER A 40 -10.38 25.93 -9.36
CA SER A 40 -11.39 24.89 -9.57
C SER A 40 -10.77 23.61 -10.14
N ALA A 41 -9.87 23.75 -11.12
CA ALA A 41 -9.15 22.62 -11.71
C ALA A 41 -8.24 21.91 -10.69
N GLU A 42 -7.53 22.67 -9.86
CA GLU A 42 -6.71 22.13 -8.78
C GLU A 42 -7.58 21.39 -7.75
N ARG A 43 -8.69 21.99 -7.31
CA ARG A 43 -9.65 21.37 -6.40
C ARG A 43 -10.17 20.05 -6.95
N ASN A 44 -10.56 20.01 -8.23
CA ASN A 44 -11.07 18.78 -8.85
C ASN A 44 -9.99 17.70 -8.90
N THR A 45 -8.76 18.07 -9.26
CA THR A 45 -7.61 17.15 -9.26
C THR A 45 -7.34 16.56 -7.88
N VAL A 46 -7.42 17.38 -6.83
CA VAL A 46 -7.25 16.91 -5.45
C VAL A 46 -8.39 15.98 -5.03
N ALA A 47 -9.63 16.30 -5.39
CA ALA A 47 -10.79 15.45 -5.09
C ALA A 47 -10.66 14.08 -5.77
N ASP A 48 -10.27 14.04 -7.04
CA ASP A 48 -10.08 12.78 -7.78
C ASP A 48 -8.97 11.93 -7.14
N LYS A 49 -7.83 12.55 -6.80
CA LYS A 49 -6.73 11.85 -6.11
C LYS A 49 -7.15 11.32 -4.75
N PHE A 50 -7.93 12.09 -3.99
CA PHE A 50 -8.44 11.67 -2.69
C PHE A 50 -9.35 10.44 -2.83
N GLN A 51 -10.24 10.44 -3.80
CA GLN A 51 -11.13 9.31 -4.06
C GLN A 51 -10.37 8.06 -4.52
N GLN A 52 -9.36 8.21 -5.38
CA GLN A 52 -8.47 7.10 -5.75
C GLN A 52 -7.72 6.53 -4.54
N MET A 53 -7.17 7.39 -3.66
CA MET A 53 -6.51 6.93 -2.45
C MET A 53 -7.45 6.16 -1.52
N ILE A 54 -8.72 6.58 -1.40
CA ILE A 54 -9.71 5.83 -0.62
C ILE A 54 -9.90 4.42 -1.21
N TYR A 55 -10.11 4.31 -2.52
CA TYR A 55 -10.30 3.01 -3.17
C TYR A 55 -9.08 2.10 -3.01
N ASP A 56 -7.87 2.64 -3.18
CA ASP A 56 -6.64 1.88 -3.00
C ASP A 56 -6.48 1.33 -1.57
N VAL A 57 -6.77 2.16 -0.56
CA VAL A 57 -6.70 1.75 0.85
C VAL A 57 -7.76 0.69 1.14
N GLN A 58 -9.00 0.87 0.65
CA GLN A 58 -10.08 -0.09 0.81
C GLN A 58 -9.75 -1.44 0.14
N GLN A 59 -9.22 -1.43 -1.08
CA GLN A 59 -8.87 -2.65 -1.80
C GLN A 59 -7.73 -3.40 -1.09
N LYS A 60 -6.65 -2.68 -0.72
CA LYS A 60 -5.50 -3.28 -0.02
C LYS A 60 -5.89 -3.84 1.34
N SER A 61 -6.67 -3.10 2.13
CA SER A 61 -7.12 -3.56 3.44
C SER A 61 -8.15 -4.68 3.32
N GLY A 62 -9.10 -4.59 2.39
CA GLY A 62 -10.16 -5.56 2.20
C GLY A 62 -9.62 -6.94 1.83
N LEU A 63 -8.72 -7.02 0.85
CA LEU A 63 -8.08 -8.29 0.46
C LEU A 63 -7.24 -8.88 1.59
N LYS A 64 -6.49 -8.03 2.32
CA LYS A 64 -5.68 -8.48 3.44
C LYS A 64 -6.54 -9.01 4.59
N ASN A 65 -7.62 -8.32 4.92
CA ASN A 65 -8.55 -8.75 5.97
C ASN A 65 -9.23 -10.07 5.61
N LEU A 66 -9.75 -10.19 4.38
CA LEU A 66 -10.34 -11.44 3.90
C LEU A 66 -9.35 -12.61 3.99
N LEU A 67 -8.11 -12.40 3.57
CA LEU A 67 -7.08 -13.43 3.65
C LEU A 67 -6.76 -13.81 5.10
N LEU A 68 -6.71 -12.84 6.01
CA LEU A 68 -6.49 -13.08 7.43
C LEU A 68 -7.65 -13.84 8.08
N GLU A 69 -8.89 -13.49 7.75
CA GLU A 69 -10.09 -14.21 8.19
C GLU A 69 -10.05 -15.67 7.75
N ARG A 70 -9.72 -15.95 6.48
CA ARG A 70 -9.56 -17.32 5.97
C ARG A 70 -8.44 -18.09 6.64
N LYS A 71 -7.31 -17.43 6.92
CA LYS A 71 -6.21 -18.08 7.66
C LYS A 71 -6.62 -18.42 9.09
N LEU A 72 -7.38 -17.53 9.74
CA LEU A 72 -7.87 -17.74 11.10
C LEU A 72 -8.87 -18.90 11.13
N GLU A 73 -9.82 -18.94 10.20
CA GLU A 73 -10.77 -20.04 10.00
C GLU A 73 -10.03 -21.38 9.84
N ASN A 74 -9.07 -21.47 8.92
CA ASN A 74 -8.29 -22.70 8.71
C ASN A 74 -7.49 -23.15 9.95
N ILE A 75 -6.95 -22.20 10.72
CA ILE A 75 -6.22 -22.52 11.96
C ILE A 75 -7.20 -23.04 13.01
N GLN A 76 -8.38 -22.43 13.13
CA GLN A 76 -9.43 -22.87 14.04
C GLN A 76 -9.87 -24.30 13.72
N ASP A 77 -10.14 -24.60 12.45
CA ASP A 77 -10.51 -25.94 11.99
C ASP A 77 -9.38 -26.95 12.27
N SER A 78 -8.13 -26.56 12.04
CA SER A 78 -6.96 -27.42 12.31
C SER A 78 -6.81 -27.72 13.80
N ILE A 79 -7.10 -26.75 14.66
CA ILE A 79 -7.10 -26.94 16.12
C ILE A 79 -8.23 -27.88 16.53
N GLU A 80 -9.45 -27.72 15.99
CA GLU A 80 -10.58 -28.60 16.29
C GLU A 80 -10.30 -30.05 15.87
N VAL A 81 -9.70 -30.26 14.69
CA VAL A 81 -9.25 -31.58 14.24
C VAL A 81 -8.15 -32.14 15.15
N ALA A 82 -7.20 -31.32 15.58
CA ALA A 82 -6.15 -31.78 16.50
C ALA A 82 -6.73 -32.17 17.87
N ASP A 83 -7.66 -31.39 18.41
CA ASP A 83 -8.28 -31.61 19.72
C ASP A 83 -9.17 -32.87 19.73
N THR A 84 -9.90 -33.11 18.63
CA THR A 84 -10.65 -34.36 18.42
C THR A 84 -9.73 -35.57 18.32
N GLN A 85 -8.65 -35.49 17.53
CA GLN A 85 -7.65 -36.56 17.42
C GLN A 85 -6.97 -36.87 18.77
N VAL A 86 -6.61 -35.84 19.54
CA VAL A 86 -6.05 -36.01 20.90
C VAL A 86 -7.07 -36.67 21.82
N SER A 87 -8.34 -36.25 21.76
CA SER A 87 -9.41 -36.84 22.56
C SER A 87 -9.66 -38.31 22.22
N GLU A 88 -9.65 -38.69 20.94
CA GLU A 88 -9.76 -40.07 20.48
C GLU A 88 -8.55 -40.93 20.92
N VAL A 89 -7.34 -40.38 20.84
CA VAL A 89 -6.14 -41.03 21.33
C VAL A 89 -6.21 -41.24 22.86
N MET A 90 -6.64 -40.25 23.62
CA MET A 90 -6.76 -40.34 25.08
C MET A 90 -7.85 -41.33 25.51
N THR A 91 -8.98 -41.36 24.81
CA THR A 91 -10.07 -42.33 25.09
C THR A 91 -9.68 -43.76 24.72
N SER A 92 -8.99 -43.97 23.58
CA SER A 92 -8.45 -45.28 23.21
C SER A 92 -7.31 -45.76 24.12
N ALA A 93 -6.47 -44.83 24.58
CA ALA A 93 -5.42 -45.09 25.56
C ALA A 93 -5.97 -45.47 26.95
N ASN A 94 -7.08 -44.86 27.38
CA ASN A 94 -7.74 -45.17 28.65
C ASN A 94 -8.70 -46.38 28.55
N GLY A 95 -9.13 -46.76 27.34
CA GLY A 95 -10.02 -47.88 27.07
C GLY A 95 -9.35 -49.24 26.91
N GLY A 96 -8.02 -49.30 26.83
CA GLY A 96 -7.25 -50.54 26.74
C GLY A 96 -5.96 -50.46 27.56
N SER A 97 -5.75 -51.45 28.44
CA SER A 97 -4.54 -51.75 29.26
C SER A 97 -3.52 -50.62 29.49
N PRO A 98 -3.10 -50.32 30.74
CA PRO A 98 -2.21 -49.20 31.09
C PRO A 98 -0.92 -49.01 30.25
N GLY A 99 -0.40 -50.05 29.59
CA GLY A 99 0.78 -49.95 28.72
C GLY A 99 0.53 -49.31 27.34
N THR A 100 -0.73 -49.16 26.91
CA THR A 100 -1.08 -48.64 25.59
C THR A 100 -0.98 -47.11 25.53
N ALA A 101 -1.30 -46.41 26.63
CA ALA A 101 -1.23 -44.96 26.74
C ALA A 101 0.21 -44.41 26.66
N GLU A 102 1.15 -45.04 27.36
CA GLU A 102 2.57 -44.68 27.30
C GLU A 102 3.17 -44.91 25.90
N GLY A 103 2.74 -45.97 25.21
CA GLY A 103 3.19 -46.26 23.84
C GLY A 103 2.73 -45.22 22.83
N VAL A 104 1.52 -44.66 23.01
CA VAL A 104 1.01 -43.61 22.12
C VAL A 104 1.62 -42.24 22.44
N SER A 105 1.79 -41.90 23.73
CA SER A 105 2.48 -40.67 24.16
C SER A 105 3.92 -40.61 23.61
N LYS A 106 4.68 -41.71 23.69
CA LYS A 106 6.03 -41.79 23.11
C LYS A 106 6.05 -41.61 21.59
N LYS A 107 5.06 -42.17 20.87
CA LYS A 107 4.94 -41.99 19.41
C LYS A 107 4.63 -40.53 19.06
N PHE A 108 3.77 -39.87 19.85
CA PHE A 108 3.45 -38.46 19.66
C PHE A 108 4.67 -37.56 19.91
N GLU A 109 5.42 -37.80 20.99
CA GLU A 109 6.68 -37.09 21.28
C GLU A 109 7.69 -37.28 20.14
N THR A 110 7.80 -38.50 19.59
CA THR A 110 8.68 -38.79 18.46
C THR A 110 8.26 -38.00 17.22
N ILE A 111 6.95 -37.96 16.90
CA ILE A 111 6.44 -37.21 15.74
C ILE A 111 6.65 -35.70 15.93
N MET A 112 6.44 -35.18 17.15
CA MET A 112 6.72 -33.79 17.48
C MET A 112 8.19 -33.44 17.34
N ALA A 113 9.09 -34.31 17.80
CA ALA A 113 10.53 -34.14 17.61
C ALA A 113 10.89 -34.11 16.12
N THR A 114 10.46 -35.10 15.34
CA THR A 114 10.73 -35.15 13.89
C THR A 114 10.21 -33.91 13.16
N LYS A 115 8.98 -33.46 13.47
CA LYS A 115 8.41 -32.25 12.84
C LYS A 115 9.18 -30.99 13.24
N SER A 116 9.62 -30.90 14.49
CA SER A 116 10.44 -29.77 14.96
C SER A 116 11.78 -29.72 14.23
N ASP A 117 12.42 -30.89 14.05
CA ASP A 117 13.67 -31.00 13.29
C ASP A 117 13.47 -30.58 11.83
N SER A 118 12.40 -31.05 11.18
CA SER A 118 12.06 -30.63 9.81
C SER A 118 11.81 -29.12 9.70
N ILE A 119 11.18 -28.49 10.70
CA ILE A 119 10.99 -27.03 10.73
C ILE A 119 12.34 -26.33 10.78
N THR A 120 13.27 -26.80 11.63
CA THR A 120 14.60 -26.20 11.72
C THR A 120 15.39 -26.34 10.42
N GLU A 121 15.36 -27.50 9.78
CA GLU A 121 16.02 -27.75 8.49
C GLU A 121 15.48 -26.84 7.38
N LEU A 122 14.16 -26.72 7.26
CA LEU A 122 13.51 -25.84 6.29
C LEU A 122 13.84 -24.36 6.54
N GLN A 123 13.96 -23.93 7.80
CA GLN A 123 14.38 -22.57 8.15
C GLN A 123 15.84 -22.30 7.75
N GLU A 124 16.72 -23.27 7.94
CA GLU A 124 18.11 -23.18 7.50
C GLU A 124 18.23 -23.11 5.98
N GLU A 125 17.49 -23.96 5.26
CA GLU A 125 17.47 -23.95 3.79
C GLU A 125 16.95 -22.60 3.26
N ARG A 126 15.88 -22.06 3.86
CA ARG A 126 15.37 -20.73 3.53
C ARG A 126 16.45 -19.66 3.72
N SER A 127 17.18 -19.69 4.84
CA SER A 127 18.26 -18.74 5.11
C SER A 127 19.40 -18.86 4.07
N LYS A 128 19.76 -20.09 3.69
CA LYS A 128 20.77 -20.34 2.64
C LYS A 128 20.31 -19.79 1.29
N LEU A 129 19.05 -20.02 0.90
CA LEU A 129 18.48 -19.50 -0.35
C LEU A 129 18.43 -17.96 -0.36
N GLN A 130 18.02 -17.33 0.74
CA GLN A 130 17.99 -15.87 0.87
C GLN A 130 19.39 -15.26 0.68
N LYS A 131 20.42 -15.88 1.28
CA LYS A 131 21.82 -15.46 1.10
C LYS A 131 22.29 -15.62 -0.35
N ALA A 132 22.06 -16.78 -0.96
CA ALA A 132 22.42 -17.04 -2.35
C ALA A 132 21.73 -16.06 -3.32
N HIS A 133 20.45 -15.75 -3.07
CA HIS A 133 19.71 -14.75 -3.85
C HIS A 133 20.32 -13.35 -3.71
N ALA A 134 20.68 -12.91 -2.49
CA ALA A 134 21.33 -11.62 -2.28
C ALA A 134 22.71 -11.54 -2.96
N GLU A 135 23.50 -12.61 -2.91
CA GLU A 135 24.78 -12.71 -3.61
C GLU A 135 24.61 -12.63 -5.13
N LEU A 136 23.60 -13.31 -5.67
CA LEU A 136 23.27 -13.28 -7.10
C LEU A 136 22.87 -11.87 -7.57
N VAL A 137 21.98 -11.20 -6.84
CA VAL A 137 21.59 -9.80 -7.13
C VAL A 137 22.82 -8.91 -7.14
N ARG A 138 23.70 -9.04 -6.13
CA ARG A 138 24.93 -8.24 -6.03
C ARG A 138 25.89 -8.51 -7.18
N ALA A 139 26.03 -9.77 -7.62
CA ALA A 139 26.84 -10.14 -8.76
C ALA A 139 26.30 -9.56 -10.07
N PHE A 140 24.97 -9.58 -10.26
CA PHE A 140 24.33 -8.95 -11.41
C PHE A 140 24.48 -7.43 -11.42
N GLU A 141 24.29 -6.76 -10.28
CA GLU A 141 24.54 -5.31 -10.14
C GLU A 141 25.98 -4.95 -10.51
N ALA A 142 26.95 -5.72 -10.01
CA ALA A 142 28.36 -5.51 -10.36
C ALA A 142 28.61 -5.70 -11.86
N LYS A 143 28.00 -6.71 -12.48
CA LYS A 143 28.18 -6.98 -13.91
C LYS A 143 27.54 -5.91 -14.79
N LEU A 144 26.35 -5.41 -14.43
CA LEU A 144 25.67 -4.34 -15.18
C LEU A 144 26.42 -3.01 -15.05
N ALA A 145 27.00 -2.73 -13.88
CA ALA A 145 27.88 -1.58 -13.69
C ALA A 145 29.12 -1.64 -14.61
N GLU A 146 29.73 -2.82 -14.80
CA GLU A 146 30.83 -2.99 -15.78
C GLU A 146 30.43 -2.65 -17.22
N TYR A 147 29.16 -2.88 -17.59
CA TYR A 147 28.62 -2.54 -18.92
C TYR A 147 28.07 -1.12 -19.01
N GLY A 148 28.27 -0.29 -17.98
CA GLY A 148 27.88 1.11 -17.97
C GLY A 148 26.42 1.38 -17.59
N VAL A 149 25.73 0.40 -16.99
CA VAL A 149 24.38 0.57 -16.44
C VAL A 149 24.46 0.53 -14.91
N PRO A 150 24.61 1.69 -14.25
CA PRO A 150 24.63 1.77 -12.80
C PRO A 150 23.25 1.50 -12.21
N ARG A 151 23.19 1.15 -10.92
CA ARG A 151 21.96 0.71 -10.24
C ARG A 151 20.84 1.75 -10.32
N GLU A 152 21.22 3.02 -10.33
CA GLU A 152 20.32 4.17 -10.42
C GLU A 152 19.61 4.26 -11.78
N GLU A 153 20.19 3.69 -12.84
CA GLU A 153 19.66 3.70 -14.20
C GLU A 153 18.84 2.43 -14.54
N MET A 154 18.79 1.45 -13.63
CA MET A 154 18.06 0.19 -13.82
C MET A 154 16.54 0.37 -13.89
N GLY A 155 15.99 1.44 -13.31
CA GLY A 155 14.55 1.72 -13.33
C GLY A 155 13.68 0.79 -12.46
N PHE A 156 14.28 -0.16 -11.73
CA PHE A 156 13.60 -1.00 -10.74
C PHE A 156 14.53 -1.34 -9.57
N GLU A 157 13.96 -1.53 -8.37
CA GLU A 157 14.69 -2.01 -7.20
C GLU A 157 14.47 -3.52 -7.02
N PRO A 158 15.51 -4.37 -7.12
CA PRO A 158 15.36 -5.80 -6.90
C PRO A 158 14.99 -6.07 -5.44
N ARG A 159 13.78 -6.62 -5.23
CA ARG A 159 13.29 -6.99 -3.91
C ARG A 159 14.00 -8.26 -3.44
N LEU A 160 14.77 -8.16 -2.36
CA LEU A 160 15.38 -9.33 -1.73
C LEU A 160 14.30 -10.25 -1.13
N LEU A 161 14.51 -11.55 -1.25
CA LEU A 161 13.67 -12.56 -0.59
C LEU A 161 13.79 -12.38 0.94
N ALA A 162 12.66 -12.20 1.62
CA ALA A 162 12.54 -12.04 3.07
C ALA A 162 12.18 -13.36 3.76
#